data_AF-A0A7C9D5M5-F1
#
_entry.id   AF-A0A7C9D5M5-F1
#
_cell.length_a   1.000
_cell.length_b   1.000
_cell.length_c   1.000
_cell.angle_alpha   90.00
_cell.angle_beta   90.00
_cell.angle_gamma   90.00
#
_symmetry.space_group_name_H-M   'P 1'
#
loop_
_entity.id
_entity.type
_entity.pdbx_description
1 polymer ?
#
loop_
_entity_poly.entity_id
_entity_poly.type
_entity_poly.pdbx_seq_one_letter_code
_entity_poly.pdbx_strand_id
1 'polypeptide(L)'
;MLRSHILPKIDEFMRSHLSNWQDHVIDIQEKTKEMAFFSSLKQIAGIESSSIAQEFMPEFFKLVLGTLSLPIDLPGTNYRRAFQARKNIVNILARLIEARRASKETEEDMLGDR
;
A
#
# COMPACT_ATOMS: atom_id res chain seq x y z
N MET A 1 -16.41 -16.61 0.87
CA MET A 1 -15.04 -16.10 0.68
C MET A 1 -14.99 -14.59 0.89
N LEU A 2 -15.40 -13.76 -0.09
CA LEU A 2 -15.27 -12.29 0.00
C LEU A 2 -16.05 -11.68 1.18
N ARG A 3 -17.37 -11.96 1.27
CA ARG A 3 -18.26 -11.39 2.29
C ARG A 3 -17.90 -11.81 3.72
N SER A 4 -17.38 -13.02 3.90
CA SER A 4 -17.13 -13.60 5.23
C SER A 4 -15.71 -13.37 5.77
N HIS A 5 -14.71 -13.14 4.90
CA HIS A 5 -13.30 -13.02 5.31
C HIS A 5 -12.69 -11.65 5.03
N ILE A 6 -13.07 -11.00 3.92
CA ILE A 6 -12.49 -9.71 3.51
C ILE A 6 -13.28 -8.56 4.13
N LEU A 7 -14.62 -8.63 4.05
CA LEU A 7 -15.49 -7.56 4.55
C LEU A 7 -15.27 -7.20 6.03
N PRO A 8 -15.16 -8.17 6.96
CA PRO A 8 -14.90 -7.86 8.36
C PRO A 8 -13.54 -7.17 8.59
N LYS A 9 -12.49 -7.60 7.88
CA LYS A 9 -11.15 -6.97 7.96
C LYS A 9 -11.17 -5.53 7.44
N ILE A 10 -11.92 -5.26 6.36
CA ILE A 10 -12.11 -3.91 5.83
C ILE A 10 -12.93 -3.05 6.81
N ASP A 11 -14.04 -3.57 7.35
CA ASP A 11 -14.88 -2.82 8.30
C ASP A 11 -14.11 -2.46 9.58
N GLU A 12 -13.40 -3.42 10.17
CA GLU A 12 -12.53 -3.19 11.34
C GLU A 12 -11.48 -2.11 11.04
N PHE A 13 -10.80 -2.20 9.89
CA PHE A 13 -9.80 -1.24 9.47
C PHE A 13 -10.39 0.16 9.23
N MET A 14 -11.55 0.26 8.58
CA MET A 14 -12.20 1.55 8.36
C MET A 14 -12.64 2.19 9.67
N ARG A 15 -13.25 1.42 10.59
CA ARG A 15 -13.66 1.94 11.90
C ARG A 15 -12.48 2.45 12.72
N SER A 16 -11.37 1.72 12.73
CA SER A 16 -10.17 2.17 13.44
C SER A 16 -9.60 3.45 12.83
N HIS A 17 -9.56 3.55 11.50
CA HIS A 17 -9.07 4.76 10.81
C HIS A 17 -9.97 5.99 11.03
N LEU A 18 -11.29 5.78 11.12
CA LEU A 18 -12.29 6.84 11.36
C LEU A 18 -12.38 7.29 12.83
N SER A 19 -11.94 6.45 13.78
CA SER A 19 -12.15 6.66 15.22
C SER A 19 -11.61 8.00 15.75
N ASN A 20 -10.59 8.55 15.10
CA ASN A 20 -9.91 9.80 15.51
C ASN A 20 -10.31 11.01 14.64
N TRP A 21 -11.37 10.92 13.84
CA TRP A 21 -11.79 12.02 12.96
C TRP A 21 -12.75 13.01 13.63
N GLN A 22 -13.42 12.58 14.71
CA GLN A 22 -14.39 13.42 15.41
C GLN A 22 -13.72 14.70 15.93
N ASP A 23 -14.42 15.83 15.82
CA ASP A 23 -14.00 17.15 16.31
C ASP A 23 -12.71 17.71 15.68
N HIS A 24 -12.28 17.17 14.53
CA HIS A 24 -11.13 17.66 13.76
C HIS A 24 -11.57 18.15 12.37
N VAL A 25 -10.95 19.24 11.89
CA VAL A 25 -11.00 19.61 10.47
C VAL A 25 -10.00 18.73 9.72
N ILE A 26 -10.48 17.92 8.79
CA ILE A 26 -9.66 16.94 8.06
C ILE A 26 -9.72 17.19 6.55
N ASP A 27 -8.62 16.89 5.85
CA ASP A 27 -8.66 16.69 4.41
C ASP A 27 -9.18 15.27 4.12
N ILE A 28 -10.43 15.19 3.69
CA ILE A 28 -11.07 13.91 3.39
C ILE A 28 -10.38 13.16 2.26
N GLN A 29 -9.79 13.87 1.29
CA GLN A 29 -9.10 13.24 0.17
C GLN A 29 -7.79 12.61 0.63
N GLU A 30 -7.01 13.34 1.44
CA GLU A 30 -5.79 12.81 2.04
C GLU A 30 -6.09 11.57 2.90
N LYS A 31 -7.03 11.70 3.83
CA LYS A 31 -7.37 10.64 4.78
C LYS A 31 -7.92 9.39 4.11
N THR A 32 -8.73 9.53 3.06
CA THR A 32 -9.26 8.37 2.32
C THR A 32 -8.21 7.72 1.42
N LYS A 33 -7.26 8.49 0.85
CA LYS A 33 -6.10 7.92 0.13
C LYS A 33 -5.22 7.09 1.07
N GLU A 34 -4.92 7.61 2.26
CA GLU A 34 -4.19 6.86 3.30
C GLU A 34 -4.94 5.58 3.68
N MET A 35 -6.25 5.68 3.95
CA MET A 35 -7.09 4.55 4.31
C MET A 35 -7.08 3.45 3.23
N ALA A 36 -7.28 3.82 1.97
CA ALA A 36 -7.26 2.87 0.86
C ALA A 36 -5.89 2.20 0.69
N PHE A 37 -4.81 2.98 0.86
CA PHE A 37 -3.45 2.48 0.79
C PHE A 37 -3.17 1.45 1.89
N PHE A 38 -3.37 1.80 3.16
CA PHE A 38 -3.08 0.93 4.28
C PHE A 38 -3.97 -0.33 4.28
N SER A 39 -5.25 -0.18 3.94
CA SER A 39 -6.17 -1.32 3.78
C SER A 39 -5.68 -2.30 2.71
N SER A 40 -5.24 -1.79 1.56
CA SER A 40 -4.71 -2.62 0.47
C SER A 40 -3.37 -3.26 0.85
N LEU A 41 -2.49 -2.50 1.49
CA LEU A 41 -1.18 -2.99 1.91
C LEU A 41 -1.30 -4.10 2.97
N LYS A 42 -2.21 -3.97 3.93
CA LYS A 42 -2.51 -5.01 4.94
C LYS A 42 -3.09 -6.28 4.30
N GLN A 43 -3.88 -6.14 3.24
CA GLN A 43 -4.38 -7.31 2.50
C GLN A 43 -3.28 -8.01 1.70
N ILE A 44 -2.30 -7.26 1.19
CA ILE A 44 -1.19 -7.81 0.42
C ILE A 44 -0.12 -8.43 1.31
N ALA A 45 0.40 -7.66 2.27
CA ALA A 45 1.59 -7.98 3.06
C ALA A 45 1.31 -8.33 4.53
N GLY A 46 0.04 -8.52 4.90
CA GLY A 46 -0.32 -9.01 6.23
C GLY A 46 0.31 -8.24 7.39
N ILE A 47 0.98 -8.95 8.28
CA ILE A 47 1.65 -8.42 9.49
C ILE A 47 2.80 -7.46 9.11
N GLU A 48 3.48 -7.73 8.00
CA GLU A 48 4.63 -6.96 7.53
C GLU A 48 4.23 -5.58 6.95
N SER A 49 2.94 -5.36 6.71
CA SER A 49 2.43 -4.09 6.16
C SER A 49 2.89 -2.85 6.92
N SER A 50 3.01 -2.93 8.26
CA SER A 50 3.41 -1.78 9.07
C SER A 50 4.90 -1.45 8.94
N SER A 51 5.77 -2.45 8.74
CA SER A 51 7.22 -2.23 8.64
C SER A 51 7.62 -1.63 7.29
N ILE A 52 6.92 -1.99 6.21
CA ILE A 52 7.22 -1.49 4.87
C ILE A 52 6.45 -0.22 4.49
N ALA A 53 5.37 0.12 5.19
CA ALA A 53 4.48 1.21 4.79
C ALA A 53 5.19 2.55 4.60
N GLN A 54 6.12 2.90 5.50
CA GLN A 54 6.82 4.18 5.45
C GLN A 54 7.71 4.33 4.20
N GLU A 55 8.36 3.25 3.76
CA GLU A 55 9.18 3.25 2.54
C GLU A 55 8.31 3.11 1.29
N PHE A 56 7.24 2.32 1.37
CA PHE A 56 6.41 1.98 0.22
C PHE A 56 5.44 3.11 -0.18
N MET A 57 4.83 3.79 0.78
CA MET A 57 3.78 4.79 0.53
C MET A 57 4.24 5.95 -0.38
N PRO A 58 5.40 6.59 -0.16
CA PRO A 58 5.85 7.68 -1.01
C PRO A 58 6.09 7.23 -2.46
N GLU A 59 6.65 6.04 -2.65
CA GLU A 59 6.89 5.47 -3.99
C GLU A 59 5.56 5.11 -4.67
N PHE A 60 4.61 4.54 -3.92
CA PHE A 60 3.28 4.23 -4.45
C PHE A 60 2.55 5.48 -4.96
N PHE A 61 2.55 6.58 -4.19
CA PHE A 61 1.90 7.81 -4.65
C PHE A 61 2.62 8.45 -5.85
N LYS A 62 3.95 8.36 -5.95
CA LYS A 62 4.69 8.75 -7.17
C LYS A 62 4.24 7.91 -8.37
N LEU A 63 4.09 6.59 -8.18
CA LEU A 63 3.62 5.67 -9.22
C LEU A 63 2.21 6.06 -9.70
N VAL A 64 1.25 6.20 -8.79
CA VAL A 64 -0.13 6.60 -9.11
C VAL A 64 -0.17 7.92 -9.87
N LEU A 65 0.57 8.94 -9.42
CA LEU A 65 0.62 10.24 -10.10
C LEU A 65 1.19 10.15 -11.51
N GLY A 66 2.20 9.32 -11.75
CA GLY A 66 2.74 9.15 -13.11
C GLY A 66 1.85 8.27 -14.00
N THR A 67 1.13 7.30 -13.44
CA THR A 67 0.11 6.52 -14.18
C THR A 67 -1.01 7.42 -14.70
N LEU A 68 -1.37 8.46 -13.96
CA LEU A 68 -2.39 9.44 -14.34
C LEU A 68 -1.83 10.61 -15.18
N SER A 69 -0.55 10.59 -15.55
CA SER A 69 0.12 11.67 -16.28
C SER A 69 0.33 11.34 -17.77
N LEU A 70 0.69 12.35 -18.57
CA LEU A 70 1.09 12.12 -19.96
C LEU A 70 2.34 11.22 -20.01
N PRO A 71 2.40 10.27 -20.97
CA PRO A 71 3.49 9.30 -21.07
C PRO A 71 4.76 9.90 -21.69
N ILE A 72 5.30 10.95 -21.06
CA ILE A 72 6.47 11.71 -21.53
C ILE A 72 7.64 11.45 -20.58
N ASP A 73 8.64 10.73 -21.07
CA ASP A 73 9.78 10.29 -20.28
C ASP A 73 10.94 11.31 -20.28
N LEU A 74 10.72 12.48 -19.68
CA LEU A 74 11.72 13.55 -19.54
C LEU A 74 12.03 13.87 -18.07
N PRO A 75 13.20 14.44 -17.76
CA PRO A 75 13.51 14.88 -16.39
C PRO A 75 12.42 15.82 -15.84
N GLY A 76 12.03 15.61 -14.58
CA GLY A 76 11.01 16.40 -13.90
C GLY A 76 9.56 15.99 -14.16
N THR A 77 9.26 15.13 -15.15
CA THR A 77 7.88 14.68 -15.40
C THR A 77 7.39 13.69 -14.35
N ASN A 78 6.07 13.66 -14.12
CA ASN A 78 5.44 12.65 -13.26
C ASN A 78 5.66 11.24 -13.81
N TYR A 79 5.65 11.07 -15.13
CA TYR A 79 5.90 9.77 -15.77
C TYR A 79 7.30 9.22 -15.47
N ARG A 80 8.35 10.05 -15.62
CA ARG A 80 9.73 9.67 -15.26
C ARG A 80 9.84 9.30 -13.77
N ARG A 81 9.21 10.09 -12.89
CA ARG A 81 9.19 9.81 -11.43
C ARG A 81 8.49 8.50 -11.10
N ALA A 82 7.36 8.20 -11.73
CA ALA A 82 6.67 6.91 -11.56
C ALA A 82 7.48 5.72 -12.05
N PHE A 83 8.23 5.88 -13.15
CA PHE A 83 9.09 4.81 -13.66
C PHE A 83 10.19 4.45 -12.66
N GLN A 84 10.77 5.46 -12.01
CA GLN A 84 11.75 5.24 -10.94
C GLN A 84 11.10 4.64 -9.68
N ALA A 85 9.91 5.14 -9.31
CA ALA A 85 9.17 4.63 -8.17
C ALA A 85 8.76 3.16 -8.32
N ARG A 86 8.37 2.76 -9.54
CA ARG A 86 8.11 1.35 -9.86
C ARG A 86 9.32 0.46 -9.58
N LYS A 87 10.54 0.90 -9.92
CA LYS A 87 11.76 0.13 -9.63
C LYS A 87 11.97 -0.04 -8.12
N ASN A 88 11.76 1.04 -7.36
CA ASN A 88 11.88 1.01 -5.90
C ASN A 88 10.83 0.08 -5.27
N ILE A 89 9.56 0.18 -5.70
CA ILE A 89 8.47 -0.70 -5.25
C ILE A 89 8.81 -2.17 -5.51
N VAL A 90 9.29 -2.51 -6.71
CA VAL A 90 9.68 -3.89 -7.04
C VAL A 90 10.79 -4.39 -6.12
N ASN A 91 11.79 -3.55 -5.80
CA ASN A 91 12.87 -3.92 -4.87
C ASN A 91 12.37 -4.11 -3.43
N ILE A 92 11.44 -3.27 -2.96
CA ILE A 92 10.83 -3.43 -1.63
C ILE A 92 10.08 -4.77 -1.56
N LEU A 93 9.24 -5.06 -2.56
CA LEU A 93 8.47 -6.31 -2.62
C LEU A 93 9.37 -7.54 -2.75
N ALA A 94 10.46 -7.45 -3.52
CA ALA A 94 11.42 -8.54 -3.65
C ALA A 94 12.06 -8.89 -2.29
N ARG A 95 12.53 -7.88 -1.54
CA ARG A 95 13.09 -8.07 -0.19
C ARG A 95 12.07 -8.69 0.78
N LEU A 96 10.81 -8.24 0.71
CA LEU A 96 9.72 -8.78 1.51
C LEU A 96 9.50 -10.27 1.23
N ILE A 97 9.38 -10.63 -0.05
CA ILE A 97 9.18 -12.02 -0.48
C ILE A 97 10.38 -12.89 -0.07
N GLU A 98 11.61 -12.40 -0.19
CA GLU A 98 12.82 -13.12 0.23
C GLU A 98 12.86 -13.35 1.75
N ALA A 99 12.57 -12.31 2.55
CA ALA A 99 12.51 -12.42 4.00
C ALA A 99 11.47 -13.45 4.45
N ARG A 100 10.30 -13.42 3.83
CA ARG A 100 9.22 -14.35 4.14
C ARG A 100 9.56 -15.79 3.78
N ARG A 101 10.12 -16.03 2.60
CA ARG A 101 10.63 -17.37 2.20
C ARG A 101 11.67 -17.91 3.18
N ALA A 102 12.48 -17.04 3.78
CA ALA A 102 13.47 -17.44 4.79
C ALA A 102 12.84 -17.75 6.16
N SER A 103 11.76 -17.07 6.55
CA SER A 103 11.09 -17.23 7.86
C SER A 103 10.38 -18.59 8.05
N LYS A 104 9.95 -19.24 6.95
CA LYS A 104 9.07 -20.43 6.94
C LYS A 104 7.71 -20.22 7.64
N GLU A 105 7.36 -18.99 7.98
CA GLU A 105 6.04 -18.64 8.49
C GLU A 105 5.03 -18.65 7.35
N THR A 106 3.83 -19.18 7.63
CA THR A 106 2.72 -19.20 6.69
C THR A 106 1.78 -18.05 7.04
N GLU A 107 1.60 -17.08 6.14
CA GLU A 107 0.59 -16.04 6.33
C GLU A 107 -0.54 -16.16 5.31
N GLU A 108 -1.77 -16.01 5.80
CA GLU A 108 -2.97 -15.99 4.97
C GLU A 108 -3.23 -14.58 4.39
N ASP A 109 -2.36 -14.14 3.47
CA ASP A 109 -2.49 -12.90 2.70
C ASP A 109 -2.24 -13.11 1.19
N MET A 110 -2.24 -12.03 0.40
CA MET A 110 -2.12 -12.15 -1.06
C MET A 110 -0.71 -12.47 -1.56
N LEU A 111 0.33 -12.30 -0.75
CA LEU A 111 1.70 -12.64 -1.17
C LEU A 111 1.91 -14.15 -1.22
N GLY A 112 1.19 -14.91 -0.39
CA GLY A 112 1.27 -16.37 -0.34
C GLY A 112 2.65 -16.89 0.09
N ASP A 113 2.73 -18.20 0.34
CA ASP A 113 3.89 -18.81 1.02
C ASP A 113 4.90 -19.51 0.07
N ARG A 114 4.92 -19.18 -1.23
CA ARG A 114 5.73 -19.92 -2.24
C ARG A 114 6.74 -19.06 -3.00
#